data_AF-A0A8T7JKW4-F1
#
_entry.id   AF-A0A8T7JKW4-F1
#
_cell.length_a   1.000
_cell.length_b   1.000
_cell.length_c   1.000
_cell.angle_alpha   90.00
_cell.angle_beta   90.00
_cell.angle_gamma   90.00
#
_symmetry.space_group_name_H-M   'P 1'
#
loop_
_entity.id
_entity.type
_entity.pdbx_description
1 polymer ?
#
loop_
_entity_poly.entity_id
_entity_poly.type
_entity_poly.pdbx_seq_one_letter_code
_entity_poly.pdbx_strand_id
1 'polypeptide(L)'
;MSNLSPLPAIVIEPKTVPANCVIIWLHGLGASGDDFAPMASHLTLDSHLQARYIFPHAPIRAISVNGGMQMPAWYDLDIVGFERKVKLADLQV
;
A
#
# COMPACT_ATOMS: atom_id res chain seq x y z
N MET A 1 15.14 -7.31 -21.22
CA MET A 1 14.17 -6.36 -20.64
C MET A 1 12.97 -7.17 -20.19
N SER A 2 12.67 -7.21 -18.89
CA SER A 2 11.47 -7.90 -18.41
C SER A 2 10.24 -7.20 -18.96
N ASN A 3 9.27 -7.97 -19.45
CA ASN A 3 8.00 -7.46 -19.92
C ASN A 3 7.23 -6.94 -18.69
N LEU A 4 7.22 -5.62 -18.47
CA LEU A 4 6.53 -5.01 -17.34
C LEU A 4 5.04 -4.90 -17.68
N SER A 5 4.31 -6.00 -17.50
CA SER A 5 2.85 -5.94 -17.44
C SER A 5 2.42 -5.14 -16.21
N PRO A 6 1.44 -4.22 -16.32
CA PRO A 6 0.90 -3.52 -15.16
C PRO A 6 0.37 -4.51 -14.12
N LEU A 7 0.55 -4.19 -12.84
CA LEU A 7 -0.04 -4.97 -11.76
C LEU A 7 -1.56 -4.83 -11.77
N PRO A 8 -2.30 -5.86 -11.30
CA PRO A 8 -3.71 -5.69 -10.97
C PRO A 8 -3.90 -4.50 -10.02
N ALA A 9 -4.92 -3.69 -10.27
CA ALA A 9 -5.20 -2.52 -9.45
C ALA A 9 -6.68 -2.16 -9.49
N ILE A 10 -7.17 -1.58 -8.40
CA ILE A 10 -8.44 -0.87 -8.39
C ILE A 10 -8.18 0.52 -8.97
N VAL A 11 -8.96 0.89 -9.98
CA VAL A 11 -8.90 2.22 -10.60
C VAL A 11 -10.24 2.90 -10.37
N ILE A 12 -10.22 4.06 -9.71
CA ILE A 12 -11.40 4.91 -9.51
C ILE A 12 -11.19 6.19 -10.30
N GLU A 13 -12.03 6.39 -11.31
CA GLU A 13 -12.05 7.59 -12.13
C GLU A 13 -12.90 8.71 -11.49
N PRO A 14 -12.55 9.99 -11.71
CA PRO A 14 -13.44 11.09 -11.40
C PRO A 14 -14.74 10.96 -12.22
N LYS A 15 -15.88 11.30 -11.59
CA LYS A 15 -17.21 11.01 -12.16
C LYS A 15 -17.67 12.01 -13.22
N THR A 16 -17.22 13.27 -13.13
CA THR A 16 -17.85 14.39 -13.85
C THR A 16 -16.96 15.05 -14.88
N VAL A 17 -15.64 15.00 -14.69
CA VAL A 17 -14.65 15.62 -15.58
C VAL A 17 -13.42 14.72 -15.69
N PRO A 18 -12.63 14.81 -16.77
CA PRO A 18 -11.41 14.03 -16.91
C PRO A 18 -10.43 14.29 -15.75
N ALA A 19 -9.68 13.25 -15.39
CA ALA A 19 -8.66 13.37 -14.37
C ALA A 19 -7.56 14.35 -14.81
N ASN A 20 -7.18 15.26 -13.92
CA ASN A 20 -6.04 16.19 -14.11
C ASN A 20 -4.89 15.91 -13.12
N CYS A 21 -5.09 14.98 -12.19
CA CYS A 21 -4.05 14.45 -11.33
C CYS A 21 -4.29 12.95 -11.06
N VAL A 22 -3.28 12.28 -10.52
CA VAL A 22 -3.33 10.86 -10.18
C VAL A 22 -2.81 10.66 -8.76
N ILE A 23 -3.53 9.87 -7.98
CA ILE A 23 -3.10 9.40 -6.65
C ILE A 23 -2.87 7.91 -6.76
N ILE A 24 -1.63 7.48 -6.55
CA ILE A 24 -1.25 6.06 -6.49
C ILE A 24 -0.97 5.71 -5.04
N TRP A 25 -1.74 4.77 -4.48
CA TRP A 25 -1.63 4.40 -3.07
C TRP A 25 -1.15 2.95 -2.92
N LEU A 26 0.04 2.78 -2.36
CA LEU A 26 0.64 1.48 -2.09
C LEU A 26 0.27 1.05 -0.66
N HIS A 27 -0.40 -0.09 -0.52
CA HIS A 27 -0.75 -0.65 0.78
C HIS A 27 0.47 -1.23 1.51
N GLY A 28 0.34 -1.48 2.82
CA GLY A 28 1.38 -2.10 3.66
C GLY A 28 1.46 -3.63 3.51
N LEU A 29 2.42 -4.24 4.21
CA LEU A 29 2.63 -5.70 4.22
C LEU A 29 1.35 -6.46 4.61
N GLY A 30 0.97 -7.46 3.82
CA GLY A 30 -0.17 -8.34 4.09
C GLY A 30 -1.55 -7.76 3.74
N ALA A 31 -1.63 -6.47 3.39
CA ALA A 31 -2.87 -5.79 2.99
C ALA A 31 -3.17 -5.95 1.49
N SER A 32 -4.29 -5.38 1.03
CA SER A 32 -4.69 -5.27 -0.38
C SER A 32 -4.99 -3.82 -0.77
N GLY A 33 -5.03 -3.53 -2.08
CA GLY A 33 -5.58 -2.27 -2.60
C GLY A 33 -7.05 -2.05 -2.19
N ASP A 34 -7.82 -3.13 -1.99
CA ASP A 34 -9.22 -3.08 -1.54
C ASP A 34 -9.38 -2.38 -0.18
N ASP A 35 -8.42 -2.60 0.73
CA ASP A 35 -8.47 -2.07 2.09
C ASP A 35 -8.46 -0.53 2.11
N PHE A 36 -7.91 0.08 1.06
CA PHE A 36 -7.71 1.53 0.96
C PHE A 36 -8.55 2.19 -0.14
N ALA A 37 -9.18 1.43 -1.05
CA ALA A 37 -10.06 2.00 -2.07
C ALA A 37 -11.16 2.93 -1.50
N PRO A 38 -11.77 2.65 -0.33
CA PRO A 38 -12.73 3.57 0.30
C PRO A 38 -12.13 4.94 0.66
N MET A 39 -10.81 5.09 0.78
CA MET A 39 -10.18 6.38 1.06
C MET A 39 -10.36 7.39 -0.08
N ALA A 40 -10.62 6.94 -1.31
CA ALA A 40 -10.88 7.82 -2.45
C ALA A 40 -12.06 8.78 -2.23
N SER A 41 -13.05 8.40 -1.41
CA SER A 41 -14.19 9.27 -1.06
C SER A 41 -13.96 10.13 0.18
N HIS A 42 -12.89 9.89 0.94
CA HIS A 42 -12.61 10.56 2.22
C HIS A 42 -11.47 11.59 2.10
N LEU A 43 -10.67 11.52 1.05
CA LEU A 43 -9.63 12.51 0.77
C LEU A 43 -10.26 13.80 0.25
N THR A 44 -10.10 14.87 1.01
CA THR A 44 -10.47 16.22 0.55
C THR A 44 -9.32 16.76 -0.28
N LEU A 45 -9.60 17.03 -1.56
CA LEU A 45 -8.68 17.70 -2.47
C LEU A 45 -9.17 19.12 -2.74
N ASP A 46 -8.27 19.98 -3.18
CA ASP A 46 -8.68 21.28 -3.72
C ASP A 46 -9.70 21.09 -4.85
N SER A 47 -10.69 21.97 -4.94
CA SER A 47 -11.83 21.82 -5.86
C SER A 47 -11.45 21.74 -7.34
N HIS A 48 -10.28 22.26 -7.71
CA HIS A 48 -9.75 22.21 -9.07
C HIS A 48 -9.06 20.88 -9.40
N LEU A 49 -8.79 20.02 -8.41
CA LEU A 49 -8.15 18.72 -8.60
C LEU A 49 -9.19 17.62 -8.79
N GLN A 50 -8.97 16.81 -9.82
CA GLN A 50 -9.85 15.73 -10.23
C GLN A 50 -8.97 14.49 -10.36
N ALA A 51 -8.89 13.76 -9.26
CA ALA A 51 -7.94 12.65 -9.14
C ALA A 51 -8.53 11.36 -9.72
N ARG A 52 -7.71 10.69 -10.55
CA ARG A 52 -7.81 9.24 -10.70
C ARG A 52 -7.08 8.59 -9.54
N TYR A 53 -7.73 7.67 -8.85
CA TYR A 53 -7.09 6.87 -7.80
C TYR A 53 -6.70 5.51 -8.34
N ILE A 54 -5.49 5.06 -8.02
CA ILE A 54 -4.96 3.75 -8.38
C ILE A 54 -4.47 3.06 -7.12
N PHE A 55 -5.09 1.94 -6.78
CA PHE A 55 -4.72 1.09 -5.65
C PHE A 55 -4.21 -0.25 -6.18
N PRO A 56 -2.90 -0.37 -6.50
CA PRO A 56 -2.33 -1.61 -7.01
C PRO A 56 -2.26 -2.68 -5.91
N HIS A 57 -2.38 -3.94 -6.32
CA HIS A 57 -2.18 -5.09 -5.45
C HIS A 57 -0.74 -5.57 -5.53
N ALA A 58 -0.08 -5.71 -4.37
CA ALA A 58 1.24 -6.31 -4.31
C ALA A 58 1.19 -7.79 -4.70
N PRO A 59 2.25 -8.33 -5.35
CA PRO A 59 2.33 -9.77 -5.60
C PRO A 59 2.40 -10.56 -4.29
N ILE A 60 1.86 -11.78 -4.30
CA ILE A 60 2.08 -12.75 -3.22
C ILE A 60 3.54 -13.22 -3.27
N ARG A 61 4.23 -13.15 -2.13
CA ARG A 61 5.59 -13.70 -1.98
C ARG A 61 5.85 -14.11 -0.53
N ALA A 62 6.85 -14.96 -0.34
CA ALA A 62 7.36 -15.33 0.98
C ALA A 62 8.08 -14.14 1.64
N ILE A 63 7.90 -13.98 2.95
CA ILE A 63 8.44 -12.86 3.72
C ILE A 63 9.34 -13.36 4.86
N SER A 64 10.62 -13.01 4.79
CA SER A 64 11.69 -13.50 5.67
C SER A 64 11.42 -13.20 7.14
N VAL A 65 11.03 -11.97 7.49
CA VAL A 65 10.64 -11.57 8.84
C VAL A 65 9.48 -12.38 9.42
N ASN A 66 8.58 -12.84 8.54
CA ASN A 66 7.42 -13.63 8.92
C ASN A 66 7.65 -15.14 8.71
N GLY A 67 8.92 -15.59 8.76
CA GLY A 67 9.28 -17.01 8.66
C GLY A 67 8.94 -17.64 7.32
N GLY A 68 8.96 -16.86 6.24
CA GLY A 68 8.64 -17.32 4.89
C GLY A 68 7.14 -17.41 4.58
N MET A 69 6.26 -16.88 5.45
CA MET A 69 4.82 -16.84 5.17
C MET A 69 4.53 -16.08 3.87
N GLN A 70 3.66 -16.65 3.03
CA GLN A 70 3.24 -16.04 1.77
C GLN A 70 2.09 -15.05 1.99
N MET A 71 2.32 -13.80 1.64
CA MET A 71 1.31 -12.73 1.74
C MET A 71 1.59 -11.62 0.70
N PRO A 72 0.63 -10.71 0.44
CA PRO A 72 0.87 -9.55 -0.42
C PRO A 72 2.04 -8.71 0.10
N ALA A 73 3.07 -8.52 -0.73
CA ALA A 73 4.20 -7.66 -0.40
C ALA A 73 4.93 -7.11 -1.63
N TRP A 74 5.40 -5.88 -1.51
CA TRP A 74 6.15 -5.18 -2.56
C TRP A 74 7.60 -5.68 -2.67
N TYR A 75 8.18 -6.07 -1.54
CA TYR A 75 9.55 -6.54 -1.39
C TYR A 75 9.62 -7.49 -0.19
N ASP A 76 10.67 -8.31 -0.14
CA ASP A 76 10.96 -9.12 1.03
C ASP A 76 11.58 -8.26 2.14
N LEU A 77 11.30 -8.59 3.39
CA LEU A 77 11.74 -7.88 4.58
C LEU A 77 12.50 -8.85 5.48
N ASP A 78 13.76 -8.53 5.80
CA ASP A 78 14.61 -9.30 6.71
C ASP A 78 14.98 -8.46 7.94
N ILE A 79 15.03 -9.06 9.14
CA ILE A 79 15.37 -8.38 10.40
C ILE A 79 16.86 -8.55 10.78
N VAL A 80 17.77 -8.58 9.82
CA VAL A 80 19.20 -8.51 10.18
C VAL A 80 19.52 -7.10 10.66
N GLY A 81 19.43 -6.86 11.98
CA GLY A 81 19.98 -5.66 12.64
C GLY A 81 19.03 -4.80 13.50
N PHE A 82 17.75 -5.14 13.69
CA PHE A 82 16.91 -4.40 14.65
C PHE A 82 17.10 -4.94 16.08
N GLU A 83 17.94 -4.27 16.87
CA GLU A 83 17.91 -4.42 18.32
C GLU A 83 16.60 -3.83 18.86
N ARG A 84 15.66 -4.69 19.28
CA ARG A 84 14.47 -4.24 20.01
C ARG A 84 14.88 -3.91 21.46
N LYS A 85 15.26 -2.66 21.73
CA LYS A 85 15.46 -2.16 23.10
C LYS A 85 14.11 -1.90 23.76
N VAL A 86 13.63 -2.85 24.54
CA VAL A 86 12.49 -2.62 25.44
C VAL A 86 13.03 -1.90 26.68
N LYS A 87 12.61 -0.64 26.90
CA LYS A 87 12.85 0.03 28.18
C LYS A 87 11.82 -0.49 29.17
N LEU A 88 12.26 -1.41 30.04
CA LEU A 88 11.40 -2.00 31.08
C LEU A 88 10.74 -0.94 31.98
N ALA A 89 11.31 0.27 32.09
CA ALA A 89 10.72 1.39 32.83
C ALA A 89 9.44 1.98 32.20
N ASP A 90 9.18 1.71 30.91
CA ASP A 90 8.00 2.20 30.21
C ASP A 90 6.81 1.21 30.32
N LEU A 91 7.00 0.05 30.95
CA LEU A 91 5.93 -0.86 31.33
C LEU A 91 5.30 -0.35 32.63
N GLN A 92 4.23 0.42 32.52
CA GLN A 92 3.35 0.70 33.66
C GLN A 92 2.46 -0.52 33.88
N VAL A 93 2.70 -1.25 34.98
CA VAL A 93 1.79 -2.26 35.54
C VAL A 93 0.88 -1.59 36.55
#